data_AF-A0A7S3S0K7-F1
#
_entry.id   AF-A0A7S3S0K7-F1
#
_cell.length_a   1.000
_cell.length_b   1.000
_cell.length_c   1.000
_cell.angle_alpha   90.00
_cell.angle_beta   90.00
_cell.angle_gamma   90.00
#
_symmetry.space_group_name_H-M   'P 1'
#
loop_
_entity.id
_entity.type
_entity.pdbx_description
1 polymer ?
#
loop_
_entity_poly.entity_id
_entity_poly.type
_entity_poly.pdbx_seq_one_letter_code
_entity_poly.pdbx_strand_id
1 'polypeptide(L)'
;QVKFEAGSAEERELQERADLMERRLTAASKLIAGLSSERERWTSDMEKLHSSREFLVGDCLLASAFLSYTGAFSFDFRTNMMVNTWEPDVREKQIPCIEPYRLETLLTSEVETAKWASEGLPQDELSIQNGILTTRSSRYPLCIDPQQQAVSWIKKKESKSSLKVCTFNDSDFLKHLEICVNLGFSYLFEGVDEYIDPIIDPVLEKNIVRNGASRTVKIGDKDVEWDDSFRLYLTSKLANPHYGPETFGKVMIINYSVTLQGLEDQLLNETVKVERADLAEQQAALVE
;
A
#
# COMPACT_ATOMS: atom_id res chain seq x y z
N GLN A 1 33.38 0.03 74.91
CA GLN A 1 33.69 0.66 73.61
C GLN A 1 33.55 -0.33 72.46
N VAL A 2 34.32 -1.42 72.40
CA VAL A 2 34.25 -2.41 71.29
C VAL A 2 32.85 -2.98 71.02
N LYS A 3 32.07 -3.35 72.05
CA LYS A 3 30.68 -3.80 71.88
C LYS A 3 29.71 -2.72 71.39
N PHE A 4 30.00 -1.46 71.68
CA PHE A 4 29.19 -0.32 71.26
C PHE A 4 29.50 0.07 69.81
N GLU A 5 30.77 0.01 69.42
CA GLU A 5 31.20 0.19 68.03
C GLU A 5 30.69 -0.93 67.12
N ALA A 6 30.71 -2.18 67.58
CA ALA A 6 30.13 -3.30 66.82
C ALA A 6 28.61 -3.16 66.62
N GLY A 7 27.87 -2.78 67.68
CA GLY A 7 26.43 -2.55 67.58
C GLY A 7 26.08 -1.35 66.69
N SER A 8 26.88 -0.28 66.73
CA SER A 8 26.69 0.88 65.85
C SER A 8 27.02 0.58 64.38
N ALA A 9 27.99 -0.31 64.12
CA ALA A 9 28.29 -0.77 62.76
C ALA A 9 27.18 -1.66 62.19
N GLU A 10 26.62 -2.56 63.00
CA GLU A 10 25.49 -3.42 62.63
C GLU A 10 24.21 -2.60 62.39
N GLU A 11 23.95 -1.58 63.23
CA GLU A 11 22.86 -0.63 63.03
C GLU A 11 23.00 0.13 61.70
N ARG A 12 24.21 0.57 61.36
CA ARG A 12 24.49 1.27 60.10
C ARG A 12 24.33 0.37 58.87
N GLU A 13 24.75 -0.90 58.94
CA GLU A 13 24.55 -1.88 57.85
C GLU A 13 23.06 -2.17 57.63
N LEU A 14 22.30 -2.31 58.72
CA LEU A 14 20.85 -2.48 58.66
C LEU A 14 20.16 -1.25 58.05
N GLN A 15 20.61 -0.05 58.41
CA GLN A 15 20.12 1.21 57.84
C GLN A 15 20.38 1.27 56.32
N GLU A 16 21.61 0.96 55.87
CA GLU A 16 21.95 0.95 54.44
C GLU A 16 21.16 -0.10 53.65
N ARG A 17 20.90 -1.28 54.24
CA ARG A 17 20.02 -2.29 53.64
C ARG A 17 18.57 -1.83 53.54
N ALA A 18 18.06 -1.16 54.58
CA ALA A 18 16.69 -0.62 54.58
C ALA A 18 16.54 0.45 53.49
N ASP A 19 17.48 1.40 53.39
CA ASP A 19 17.49 2.44 52.37
C ASP A 19 17.58 1.85 50.95
N LEU A 20 18.40 0.81 50.75
CA LEU A 20 18.50 0.10 49.48
C LEU A 20 17.18 -0.60 49.12
N MET A 21 16.53 -1.25 50.08
CA MET A 21 15.23 -1.89 49.88
C MET A 21 14.15 -0.86 49.54
N GLU A 22 14.11 0.27 50.23
CA GLU A 22 13.14 1.35 49.97
C GLU A 22 13.31 1.92 48.55
N ARG A 23 14.55 2.13 48.10
CA ARG A 23 14.85 2.56 46.72
C ARG A 23 14.38 1.53 45.70
N ARG A 24 14.65 0.24 45.93
CA ARG A 24 14.20 -0.84 45.03
C ARG A 24 12.68 -0.93 44.98
N LEU A 25 12.02 -0.81 46.14
CA LEU A 25 10.56 -0.87 46.23
C LEU A 25 9.93 0.33 45.53
N THR A 26 10.49 1.52 45.68
CA THR A 26 10.06 2.72 44.95
C THR A 26 10.23 2.57 43.44
N ALA A 27 11.36 2.02 42.98
CA ALA A 27 11.59 1.75 41.56
C ALA A 27 10.61 0.70 41.00
N ALA A 28 10.37 -0.39 41.74
CA ALA A 28 9.41 -1.42 41.37
C ALA A 28 7.98 -0.87 41.31
N SER A 29 7.56 -0.06 42.28
CA SER A 29 6.24 0.59 42.27
C SER A 29 6.06 1.53 41.08
N LYS A 30 7.10 2.30 40.71
CA LYS A 30 7.06 3.13 39.50
C LYS A 30 6.96 2.30 38.22
N LEU A 31 7.68 1.18 38.14
CA LEU A 31 7.57 0.25 37.02
C LEU A 31 6.18 -0.39 36.93
N ILE A 32 5.62 -0.85 38.05
CA ILE A 32 4.27 -1.43 38.10
C ILE A 32 3.23 -0.39 37.69
N ALA A 33 3.34 0.85 38.18
CA ALA A 33 2.45 1.94 37.80
C ALA A 33 2.53 2.25 36.30
N GLY A 34 3.75 2.35 35.74
CA GLY A 34 3.94 2.57 34.30
C GLY A 34 3.48 1.40 33.43
N LEU A 35 3.61 0.16 33.92
CA LEU A 35 3.12 -1.04 33.23
C LEU A 35 1.60 -1.19 33.35
N SER A 36 0.96 -0.58 34.34
CA SER A 36 -0.50 -0.66 34.49
C SER A 36 -1.24 0.04 33.37
N SER A 37 -0.80 1.24 32.98
CA SER A 37 -1.39 1.96 31.84
C SER A 37 -1.16 1.23 30.53
N GLU A 38 0.02 0.62 30.36
CA GLU A 38 0.33 -0.16 29.16
C GLU A 38 -0.50 -1.45 29.11
N ARG A 39 -0.72 -2.09 30.26
CA ARG A 39 -1.61 -3.26 30.37
C ARG A 39 -3.03 -2.91 29.97
N GLU A 40 -3.57 -1.79 30.44
CA GLU A 40 -4.92 -1.33 30.05
C GLU A 40 -5.00 -1.09 28.55
N ARG A 41 -4.00 -0.41 27.98
CA ARG A 41 -3.90 -0.18 26.54
C ARG A 41 -3.87 -1.50 25.75
N TRP A 42 -2.96 -2.42 26.09
CA TRP A 42 -2.87 -3.71 25.42
C TRP A 42 -4.12 -4.55 25.58
N THR A 43 -4.81 -4.47 26.72
CA THR A 43 -6.09 -5.16 26.92
C THR A 43 -7.15 -4.59 25.97
N SER A 44 -7.26 -3.27 25.88
CA SER A 44 -8.17 -2.61 24.92
C SER A 44 -7.81 -2.93 23.47
N ASP A 45 -6.53 -2.93 23.12
CA ASP A 45 -6.08 -3.25 21.77
C ASP A 45 -6.32 -4.73 21.44
N MET A 46 -6.16 -5.63 22.40
CA MET A 46 -6.48 -7.06 22.25
C MET A 46 -7.98 -7.27 22.00
N GLU A 47 -8.85 -6.54 22.70
CA GLU A 47 -10.30 -6.58 22.46
C GLU A 47 -10.65 -6.05 21.06
N LYS A 48 -10.05 -4.93 20.62
CA LYS A 48 -10.23 -4.41 19.25
C LYS A 48 -9.79 -5.42 18.20
N LEU A 49 -8.63 -6.05 18.38
CA LEU A 49 -8.11 -7.06 17.46
C LEU A 49 -9.03 -8.30 17.41
N HIS A 50 -9.60 -8.69 18.55
CA HIS A 50 -10.58 -9.77 18.60
C HIS A 50 -11.81 -9.45 17.76
N SER A 51 -12.37 -8.24 17.90
CA SER A 51 -13.49 -7.77 17.08
C SER A 51 -13.10 -7.69 15.61
N SER A 52 -11.96 -7.09 15.26
CA SER A 52 -11.47 -7.00 13.87
C SER A 52 -11.30 -8.38 13.23
N ARG A 53 -10.89 -9.40 14.00
CA ARG A 53 -10.76 -10.77 13.50
C ARG A 53 -12.09 -11.36 13.02
N GLU A 54 -13.20 -11.01 13.67
CA GLU A 54 -14.53 -11.50 13.29
C GLU A 54 -14.99 -10.91 11.96
N PHE A 55 -14.72 -9.63 11.71
CA PHE A 55 -15.12 -8.92 10.50
C PHE A 55 -14.16 -9.11 9.31
N LEU A 56 -12.94 -9.56 9.57
CA LEU A 56 -11.87 -9.67 8.57
C LEU A 56 -12.26 -10.48 7.33
N VAL A 57 -13.09 -11.53 7.49
CA VAL A 57 -13.50 -12.38 6.37
C VAL A 57 -14.35 -11.59 5.36
N GLY A 58 -15.34 -10.82 5.82
CA GLY A 58 -16.16 -9.97 4.96
C GLY A 58 -15.35 -8.82 4.35
N ASP A 59 -14.47 -8.20 5.14
CA ASP A 59 -13.64 -7.09 4.66
C ASP A 59 -12.66 -7.54 3.57
N CYS A 60 -12.03 -8.71 3.74
CA CYS A 60 -11.17 -9.31 2.72
C CYS A 60 -11.96 -9.73 1.48
N LEU A 61 -13.20 -10.20 1.63
CA LEU A 61 -14.06 -10.54 0.50
C LEU A 61 -14.35 -9.30 -0.36
N LEU A 62 -14.79 -8.20 0.25
CA LEU A 62 -15.04 -6.93 -0.44
C LEU A 62 -13.76 -6.35 -1.06
N ALA A 63 -12.65 -6.36 -0.32
CA ALA A 63 -11.37 -5.85 -0.81
C ALA A 63 -10.83 -6.68 -1.99
N SER A 64 -10.94 -8.00 -1.94
CA SER A 64 -10.52 -8.88 -3.04
C SER A 64 -11.41 -8.72 -4.27
N ALA A 65 -12.71 -8.52 -4.09
CA ALA A 65 -13.63 -8.20 -5.17
C ALA A 65 -13.26 -6.87 -5.83
N PHE A 66 -12.97 -5.84 -5.03
CA PHE A 66 -12.46 -4.56 -5.52
C PHE A 66 -11.18 -4.74 -6.34
N LEU A 67 -10.14 -5.32 -5.74
CA LEU A 67 -8.84 -5.52 -6.38
C LEU A 67 -8.89 -6.38 -7.65
N SER A 68 -9.93 -7.19 -7.83
CA SER A 68 -10.04 -8.10 -8.98
C SER A 68 -10.86 -7.53 -10.13
N TYR A 69 -11.94 -6.79 -9.83
CA TYR A 69 -12.97 -6.47 -10.82
C TYR A 69 -13.17 -4.98 -11.09
N THR A 70 -12.79 -4.07 -10.19
CA THR A 70 -13.21 -2.66 -10.31
C THR A 70 -12.30 -1.80 -11.17
N GLY A 71 -11.09 -2.27 -11.48
CA GLY A 71 -10.03 -1.44 -12.05
C GLY A 71 -10.41 -0.66 -13.31
N ALA A 72 -11.06 -1.31 -14.28
CA ALA A 72 -11.38 -0.68 -15.57
C ALA A 72 -12.56 0.31 -15.50
N PHE A 73 -13.33 0.30 -14.40
CA PHE A 73 -14.56 1.08 -14.29
C PHE A 73 -14.31 2.50 -13.74
N SER A 74 -15.25 3.40 -14.02
CA SER A 74 -15.29 4.75 -13.46
C SER A 74 -15.65 4.74 -11.98
N PHE A 75 -15.28 5.81 -11.27
CA PHE A 75 -15.55 5.97 -9.83
C PHE A 75 -17.01 5.66 -9.47
N ASP A 76 -17.97 6.28 -10.15
CA ASP A 76 -19.41 6.08 -9.87
C ASP A 76 -19.83 4.61 -9.98
N PHE A 77 -19.29 3.91 -10.96
CA PHE A 77 -19.59 2.50 -11.16
C PHE A 77 -18.94 1.64 -10.09
N ARG A 78 -17.70 1.95 -9.66
CA ARG A 78 -17.05 1.27 -8.53
C ARG A 78 -17.85 1.44 -7.25
N THR A 79 -18.29 2.67 -6.95
CA THR A 79 -19.11 2.99 -5.79
C THR A 79 -20.44 2.27 -5.83
N ASN A 80 -21.11 2.25 -6.99
CA ASN A 80 -22.36 1.52 -7.14
C ASN A 80 -22.21 0.01 -6.96
N MET A 81 -21.14 -0.59 -7.50
CA MET A 81 -20.86 -2.02 -7.30
C MET A 81 -20.59 -2.32 -5.82
N MET A 82 -19.74 -1.52 -5.16
CA MET A 82 -19.39 -1.75 -3.76
C MET A 82 -20.56 -1.51 -2.81
N VAL A 83 -21.07 -0.27 -2.78
CA VAL A 83 -22.01 0.20 -1.75
C VAL A 83 -23.43 -0.29 -2.02
N ASN A 84 -23.87 -0.31 -3.29
CA ASN A 84 -25.26 -0.62 -3.62
C ASN A 84 -25.48 -2.09 -4.02
N THR A 85 -24.42 -2.85 -4.32
CA THR A 85 -24.55 -4.24 -4.78
C THR A 85 -23.85 -5.23 -3.85
N TRP A 86 -22.54 -5.09 -3.62
CA TRP A 86 -21.75 -6.07 -2.89
C TRP A 86 -21.93 -5.99 -1.38
N GLU A 87 -21.89 -4.81 -0.78
CA GLU A 87 -22.13 -4.65 0.66
C GLU A 87 -23.51 -5.17 1.10
N PRO A 88 -24.63 -4.86 0.40
CA PRO A 88 -25.93 -5.43 0.72
C PRO A 88 -26.00 -6.95 0.56
N ASP A 89 -25.35 -7.50 -0.47
CA ASP A 89 -25.31 -8.95 -0.72
C ASP A 89 -24.53 -9.70 0.36
N VAL A 90 -23.37 -9.16 0.79
CA VAL A 90 -22.58 -9.68 1.92
C VAL A 90 -23.41 -9.66 3.21
N ARG A 91 -24.17 -8.58 3.43
CA ARG A 91 -25.08 -8.44 4.58
C ARG A 91 -26.23 -9.43 4.55
N GLU A 92 -26.87 -9.61 3.39
CA GLU A 92 -27.96 -10.59 3.22
C GLU A 92 -27.48 -12.01 3.53
N LYS A 93 -26.25 -12.33 3.13
CA LYS A 93 -25.57 -13.61 3.42
C LYS A 93 -25.07 -13.74 4.87
N GLN A 94 -25.30 -12.74 5.72
CA GLN A 94 -24.87 -12.70 7.12
C GLN A 94 -23.36 -12.91 7.32
N ILE A 95 -22.56 -12.41 6.38
CA ILE A 95 -21.10 -12.43 6.50
C ILE A 95 -20.69 -11.19 7.31
N PRO A 96 -19.97 -11.35 8.44
CA PRO A 96 -19.53 -10.21 9.24
C PRO A 96 -18.56 -9.33 8.45
N CYS A 97 -18.84 -8.02 8.38
CA CYS A 97 -17.99 -6.99 7.80
C CYS A 97 -18.07 -5.71 8.65
N ILE A 98 -17.04 -4.86 8.57
CA ILE A 98 -17.04 -3.57 9.27
C ILE A 98 -18.05 -2.63 8.61
N GLU A 99 -18.82 -1.89 9.43
CA GLU A 99 -19.76 -0.87 8.97
C GLU A 99 -19.44 0.50 9.61
N PRO A 100 -19.29 1.58 8.83
CA PRO A 100 -19.25 1.62 7.36
C PRO A 100 -17.95 1.00 6.82
N TYR A 101 -18.06 0.26 5.70
CA TYR A 101 -16.89 -0.32 5.06
C TYR A 101 -16.05 0.77 4.37
N ARG A 102 -14.74 0.77 4.64
CA ARG A 102 -13.78 1.65 3.97
C ARG A 102 -12.61 0.83 3.43
N LEU A 103 -12.50 0.81 2.10
CA LEU A 103 -11.45 0.08 1.39
C LEU A 103 -10.03 0.48 1.85
N GLU A 104 -9.84 1.79 2.05
CA GLU A 104 -8.56 2.41 2.42
C GLU A 104 -8.03 1.86 3.75
N THR A 105 -8.93 1.56 4.70
CA THR A 105 -8.55 1.11 6.05
C THR A 105 -7.84 -0.23 6.04
N LEU A 106 -8.17 -1.11 5.09
CA LEU A 106 -7.56 -2.45 4.99
C LEU A 106 -6.33 -2.46 4.06
N LEU A 107 -6.39 -1.74 2.95
CA LEU A 107 -5.40 -1.86 1.87
C LEU A 107 -4.30 -0.79 1.90
N THR A 108 -4.47 0.26 2.71
CA THR A 108 -3.53 1.38 2.81
C THR A 108 -3.36 1.85 4.25
N SER A 109 -2.43 2.78 4.43
CA SER A 109 -2.26 3.54 5.66
C SER A 109 -2.11 5.02 5.33
N GLU A 110 -2.39 5.90 6.28
CA GLU A 110 -2.22 7.36 6.12
C GLU A 110 -0.78 7.73 5.71
N VAL A 111 0.20 6.98 6.20
CA VAL A 111 1.61 7.15 5.82
C VAL A 111 1.84 6.81 4.34
N GLU A 112 1.18 5.76 3.83
CA GLU A 112 1.29 5.34 2.44
C GLU A 112 0.59 6.31 1.49
N THR A 113 -0.60 6.80 1.84
CA THR A 113 -1.33 7.81 1.05
C THR A 113 -0.63 9.17 1.06
N ALA A 114 -0.06 9.59 2.20
CA ALA A 114 0.77 10.78 2.29
C ALA A 114 2.04 10.65 1.42
N LYS A 115 2.66 9.46 1.39
CA LYS A 115 3.79 9.19 0.51
C LYS A 115 3.39 9.31 -0.96
N TRP A 116 2.26 8.73 -1.38
CA TRP A 116 1.77 8.86 -2.75
C TRP A 116 1.48 10.31 -3.13
N ALA A 117 0.95 11.10 -2.21
CA ALA A 117 0.75 12.54 -2.38
C ALA A 117 2.08 13.28 -2.61
N SER A 118 3.11 12.97 -1.82
CA SER A 118 4.45 13.52 -2.03
C SER A 118 5.06 13.11 -3.38
N GLU A 119 4.65 11.95 -3.91
CA GLU A 119 5.04 11.41 -5.22
C GLU A 119 4.18 11.95 -6.37
N GLY A 120 3.20 12.81 -6.11
CA GLY A 120 2.40 13.50 -7.12
C GLY A 120 1.07 12.82 -7.49
N LEU A 121 0.65 11.79 -6.75
CA LEU A 121 -0.71 11.26 -6.84
C LEU A 121 -1.66 12.20 -6.06
N PRO A 122 -2.80 12.61 -6.63
CA PRO A 122 -3.79 13.38 -5.88
C PRO A 122 -4.34 12.62 -4.67
N GLN A 123 -4.87 13.38 -3.71
CA GLN A 123 -5.49 12.83 -2.50
C GLN A 123 -7.02 12.66 -2.62
N ASP A 124 -7.58 12.72 -3.82
CA ASP A 124 -8.99 12.39 -4.04
C ASP A 124 -9.23 10.86 -3.94
N GLU A 125 -10.46 10.46 -3.61
CA GLU A 125 -10.81 9.06 -3.37
C GLU A 125 -10.52 8.16 -4.58
N LEU A 126 -10.79 8.64 -5.81
CA LEU A 126 -10.52 7.88 -7.04
C LEU A 126 -9.02 7.66 -7.23
N SER A 127 -8.20 8.69 -7.00
CA SER A 127 -6.75 8.62 -7.09
C SER A 127 -6.17 7.65 -6.05
N ILE A 128 -6.66 7.68 -4.81
CA ILE A 128 -6.26 6.72 -3.76
C ILE A 128 -6.65 5.29 -4.16
N GLN A 129 -7.87 5.07 -4.64
CA GLN A 129 -8.33 3.78 -5.17
C GLN A 129 -7.45 3.27 -6.33
N ASN A 130 -7.07 4.15 -7.25
CA ASN A 130 -6.17 3.82 -8.35
C ASN A 130 -4.75 3.50 -7.85
N GLY A 131 -4.28 4.20 -6.82
CA GLY A 131 -3.03 3.89 -6.12
C GLY A 131 -3.06 2.49 -5.50
N ILE A 132 -4.16 2.13 -4.85
CA ILE A 132 -4.41 0.78 -4.30
C ILE A 132 -4.35 -0.27 -5.40
N LEU A 133 -5.09 -0.08 -6.49
CA LEU A 133 -5.11 -1.02 -7.61
C LEU A 133 -3.73 -1.18 -8.24
N THR A 134 -2.96 -0.10 -8.35
CA THR A 134 -1.62 -0.14 -8.96
C THR A 134 -0.59 -0.83 -8.06
N THR A 135 -0.76 -0.77 -6.74
CA THR A 135 0.23 -1.29 -5.77
C THR A 135 -0.10 -2.65 -5.20
N ARG A 136 -1.39 -2.96 -4.99
CA ARG A 136 -1.87 -4.14 -4.28
C ARG A 136 -2.47 -5.21 -5.19
N SER A 137 -2.76 -4.91 -6.45
CA SER A 137 -3.30 -5.93 -7.37
C SER A 137 -2.27 -7.03 -7.65
N SER A 138 -2.77 -8.25 -7.84
CA SER A 138 -1.94 -9.43 -8.10
C SER A 138 -1.34 -9.44 -9.51
N ARG A 139 -2.06 -8.86 -10.48
CA ARG A 139 -1.69 -8.73 -11.89
C ARG A 139 -1.00 -7.39 -12.13
N TYR A 140 -0.14 -7.31 -13.14
CA TYR A 140 0.54 -6.05 -13.43
C TYR A 140 -0.45 -4.97 -13.91
N PRO A 141 -0.32 -3.73 -13.44
CA PRO A 141 -1.23 -2.64 -13.79
C PRO A 141 -0.99 -2.14 -15.22
N LEU A 142 -2.08 -1.99 -15.97
CA LEU A 142 -2.17 -1.23 -17.21
C LEU A 142 -3.04 0.00 -16.96
N CYS A 143 -2.41 1.16 -16.82
CA CYS A 143 -3.08 2.41 -16.51
C CYS A 143 -3.52 3.12 -17.80
N ILE A 144 -4.84 3.29 -17.98
CA ILE A 144 -5.42 4.12 -19.03
C ILE A 144 -5.35 5.57 -18.54
N ASP A 145 -4.35 6.31 -19.00
CA ASP A 145 -3.90 7.58 -18.42
C ASP A 145 -3.70 8.65 -19.52
N PRO A 146 -4.79 9.21 -20.09
CA PRO A 146 -4.68 10.22 -21.15
C PRO A 146 -4.03 11.53 -20.65
N GLN A 147 -4.13 11.83 -19.36
CA GLN A 147 -3.52 13.02 -18.73
C GLN A 147 -2.07 12.80 -18.26
N GLN A 148 -1.53 11.57 -18.36
CA GLN A 148 -0.16 11.21 -17.94
C GLN A 148 0.13 11.43 -16.44
N GLN A 149 -0.90 11.36 -15.60
CA GLN A 149 -0.77 11.49 -14.15
C GLN A 149 -0.18 10.23 -13.51
N ALA A 150 -0.69 9.06 -13.87
CA ALA A 150 -0.18 7.78 -13.39
C ALA A 150 1.27 7.57 -13.81
N VAL A 151 1.60 7.88 -15.07
CA VAL A 151 2.98 7.82 -15.59
C VAL A 151 3.93 8.65 -14.72
N SER A 152 3.56 9.89 -14.43
CA SER A 152 4.38 10.81 -13.65
C SER A 152 4.57 10.33 -12.21
N TRP A 153 3.49 9.83 -11.59
CA TRP A 153 3.53 9.26 -10.25
C TRP A 153 4.41 8.01 -10.18
N ILE A 154 4.23 7.04 -11.10
CA ILE A 154 5.02 5.79 -11.13
C ILE A 154 6.51 6.11 -11.33
N LYS A 155 6.86 7.05 -12.21
CA LYS A 155 8.24 7.49 -12.41
C LYS A 155 8.86 8.06 -11.14
N LYS A 156 8.11 8.85 -10.37
CA LYS A 156 8.59 9.44 -9.12
C LYS A 156 8.69 8.40 -7.99
N LYS A 157 7.69 7.54 -7.87
CA LYS A 157 7.64 6.45 -6.88
C LYS A 157 8.80 5.45 -7.05
N GLU A 158 9.03 4.99 -8.28
CA GLU A 158 10.06 3.99 -8.60
C GLU A 158 11.45 4.60 -8.86
N SER A 159 11.61 5.92 -8.69
CA SER A 159 12.88 6.63 -8.91
C SER A 159 14.03 6.07 -8.07
N LYS A 160 13.73 5.55 -6.87
CA LYS A 160 14.70 4.92 -5.97
C LYS A 160 15.00 3.45 -6.31
N SER A 161 14.14 2.80 -7.11
CA SER A 161 14.18 1.36 -7.41
C SER A 161 14.71 1.07 -8.83
N SER A 162 15.53 1.99 -9.39
CA SER A 162 16.14 1.87 -10.72
C SER A 162 15.13 1.58 -11.85
N LEU A 163 14.08 2.41 -11.95
CA LEU A 163 13.07 2.31 -13.01
C LEU A 163 13.67 2.45 -14.41
N LYS A 164 13.40 1.47 -15.28
CA LYS A 164 13.63 1.59 -16.73
C LYS A 164 12.32 1.93 -17.44
N VAL A 165 12.34 2.94 -18.30
CA VAL A 165 11.20 3.36 -19.13
C VAL A 165 11.52 3.03 -20.59
N CYS A 166 10.61 2.33 -21.26
CA CYS A 166 10.72 1.94 -22.67
C CYS A 166 9.34 1.98 -23.34
N THR A 167 9.32 1.97 -24.67
CA THR A 167 8.11 1.80 -25.48
C THR A 167 8.19 0.48 -26.25
N PHE A 168 7.04 -0.08 -26.68
CA PHE A 168 7.04 -1.28 -27.54
C PHE A 168 7.68 -1.04 -28.92
N ASN A 169 7.83 0.22 -29.33
CA ASN A 169 8.49 0.59 -30.58
C ASN A 169 10.02 0.54 -30.48
N ASP A 170 10.60 0.45 -29.28
CA ASP A 170 12.05 0.42 -29.10
C ASP A 170 12.61 -0.96 -29.48
N SER A 171 13.49 -1.05 -30.47
CA SER A 171 14.06 -2.34 -30.94
C SER A 171 14.74 -3.17 -29.84
N ASP A 172 15.19 -2.53 -28.75
CA ASP A 172 15.88 -3.16 -27.63
C ASP A 172 15.01 -3.31 -26.36
N PHE A 173 13.69 -3.09 -26.43
CA PHE A 173 12.82 -3.18 -25.24
C PHE A 173 12.94 -4.53 -24.54
N LEU A 174 12.99 -5.63 -25.32
CA LEU A 174 13.13 -7.00 -24.82
C LEU A 174 14.42 -7.20 -24.04
N LYS A 175 15.56 -6.73 -24.56
CA LYS A 175 16.84 -6.87 -23.88
C LYS A 175 16.84 -6.13 -22.55
N HIS A 176 16.25 -4.94 -22.50
CA HIS A 176 16.11 -4.21 -21.25
C HIS A 176 15.16 -4.92 -20.27
N LEU A 177 14.07 -5.51 -20.78
CA LEU A 177 13.13 -6.28 -19.95
C LEU A 177 13.80 -7.50 -19.33
N GLU A 178 14.57 -8.27 -20.12
CA GLU A 178 15.37 -9.40 -19.64
C GLU A 178 16.30 -8.98 -18.49
N ILE A 179 17.01 -7.85 -18.63
CA ILE A 179 17.91 -7.33 -17.60
C ILE A 179 17.14 -6.94 -16.34
N CYS A 180 16.01 -6.23 -16.47
CA CYS A 180 15.23 -5.81 -15.33
C CYS A 180 14.59 -6.97 -14.57
N VAL A 181 14.13 -8.02 -15.28
CA VAL A 181 13.61 -9.25 -14.65
C VAL A 181 14.70 -9.97 -13.85
N ASN A 182 15.91 -10.06 -14.40
CA ASN A 182 17.05 -10.72 -13.75
C ASN A 182 17.56 -9.93 -12.53
N LEU A 183 17.59 -8.60 -12.61
CA LEU A 183 18.10 -7.74 -11.54
C LEU A 183 17.04 -7.27 -10.55
N GLY A 184 15.76 -7.60 -10.77
CA GLY A 184 14.65 -7.16 -9.93
C GLY A 184 14.30 -5.67 -10.05
N PHE A 185 14.70 -5.01 -11.14
CA PHE A 185 14.42 -3.58 -11.35
C PHE A 185 13.02 -3.33 -11.86
N SER A 186 12.45 -2.19 -11.50
CA SER A 186 11.14 -1.77 -11.99
C SER A 186 11.21 -1.44 -13.49
N TYR A 187 10.19 -1.83 -14.26
CA TYR A 187 10.08 -1.58 -15.69
C TYR A 187 8.73 -0.95 -16.03
N LEU A 188 8.74 0.11 -16.85
CA LEU A 188 7.54 0.82 -17.30
C LEU A 188 7.49 0.84 -18.83
N PHE A 189 6.43 0.25 -19.39
CA PHE A 189 6.03 0.48 -20.77
C PHE A 189 5.17 1.75 -20.86
N GLU A 190 5.69 2.75 -21.56
CA GLU A 190 4.97 4.01 -21.82
C GLU A 190 4.31 3.99 -23.20
N GLY A 191 3.08 4.51 -23.29
CA GLY A 191 2.38 4.69 -24.57
C GLY A 191 1.98 3.37 -25.21
N VAL A 192 1.50 2.43 -24.41
CA VAL A 192 0.99 1.14 -24.89
C VAL A 192 -0.32 1.36 -25.63
N ASP A 193 -0.39 0.90 -26.87
CA ASP A 193 -1.61 0.95 -27.68
C ASP A 193 -2.54 -0.24 -27.33
N GLU A 194 -3.51 -0.55 -28.19
CA GLU A 194 -4.41 -1.70 -28.03
C GLU A 194 -3.70 -3.04 -28.29
N TYR A 195 -2.60 -3.02 -29.06
CA TYR A 195 -1.78 -4.20 -29.33
C TYR A 195 -0.63 -4.31 -28.33
N ILE A 196 -0.61 -5.41 -27.58
CA ILE A 196 0.48 -5.80 -26.69
C ILE A 196 1.16 -7.01 -27.32
N ASP A 197 2.47 -6.93 -27.53
CA ASP A 197 3.23 -8.03 -28.15
C ASP A 197 3.19 -9.28 -27.25
N PRO A 198 2.65 -10.43 -27.73
CA PRO A 198 2.54 -11.66 -26.95
C PRO A 198 3.88 -12.19 -26.41
N ILE A 199 5.02 -11.73 -26.93
CA ILE A 199 6.34 -12.13 -26.44
C ILE A 199 6.55 -11.84 -24.94
N ILE A 200 5.83 -10.87 -24.37
CA ILE A 200 5.90 -10.54 -22.94
C ILE A 200 4.85 -11.26 -22.08
N ASP A 201 3.96 -12.04 -22.68
CA ASP A 201 2.90 -12.77 -21.96
C ASP A 201 3.42 -13.65 -20.82
N PRO A 202 4.53 -14.40 -20.98
CA PRO A 202 5.07 -15.20 -19.88
C PRO A 202 5.43 -14.37 -18.64
N VAL A 203 5.84 -13.11 -18.85
CA VAL A 203 6.12 -12.16 -17.76
C VAL A 203 4.81 -11.65 -17.16
N LEU A 204 3.84 -11.26 -18.00
CA LEU A 204 2.53 -10.76 -17.54
C LEU A 204 1.77 -11.80 -16.70
N GLU A 205 1.77 -13.05 -17.16
CA GLU A 205 1.12 -14.18 -16.49
C GLU A 205 1.93 -14.76 -15.33
N LYS A 206 3.17 -14.28 -15.14
CA LYS A 206 4.12 -14.82 -14.15
C LYS A 206 4.28 -16.34 -14.30
N ASN A 207 4.46 -16.81 -15.54
CA ASN A 207 4.67 -18.23 -15.86
C ASN A 207 6.10 -18.66 -15.47
N ILE A 208 6.35 -18.69 -14.16
CA ILE A 208 7.65 -18.94 -13.56
C ILE A 208 7.83 -20.44 -13.39
N VAL A 209 8.85 -20.99 -14.04
CA VAL A 209 9.26 -22.38 -13.89
C VAL A 209 10.29 -22.48 -12.78
N ARG A 210 10.05 -23.38 -11.83
CA ARG A 210 10.97 -23.63 -10.71
C ARG A 210 11.83 -24.86 -10.97
N ASN A 211 13.12 -24.65 -11.17
CA ASN A 211 14.11 -25.71 -11.34
C ASN A 211 15.03 -25.74 -10.11
N GLY A 212 14.65 -26.51 -9.10
CA GLY A 212 15.37 -26.59 -7.82
C GLY A 212 15.25 -25.29 -7.01
N ALA A 213 16.39 -24.62 -6.80
CA ALA A 213 16.47 -23.33 -6.09
C ALA A 213 16.28 -22.12 -7.02
N SER A 214 16.51 -22.26 -8.32
CA SER A 214 16.35 -21.17 -9.27
C SER A 214 14.92 -21.12 -9.83
N ARG A 215 14.45 -19.90 -10.06
CA ARG A 215 13.15 -19.59 -10.66
C ARG A 215 13.44 -18.86 -11.96
N THR A 216 12.86 -19.32 -13.06
CA THR A 216 13.13 -18.76 -14.38
C THR A 216 11.82 -18.50 -15.12
N VAL A 217 11.78 -17.44 -15.93
CA VAL A 217 10.69 -17.16 -16.86
C VAL A 217 11.25 -17.17 -18.28
N LYS A 218 10.48 -17.70 -19.23
CA LYS A 218 10.88 -17.71 -20.63
C LYS A 218 10.46 -16.41 -21.31
N ILE A 219 11.41 -15.65 -21.84
CA ILE A 219 11.16 -14.40 -22.58
C ILE A 219 11.71 -14.59 -24.00
N GLY A 220 10.82 -14.66 -24.99
CA GLY A 220 11.18 -15.08 -26.34
C GLY A 220 11.81 -16.49 -26.34
N ASP A 221 13.07 -16.57 -26.76
CA ASP A 221 13.83 -17.84 -26.82
C ASP A 221 14.78 -18.06 -25.63
N LYS A 222 14.80 -17.14 -24.65
CA LYS A 222 15.73 -17.22 -23.50
C LYS A 222 15.00 -17.51 -22.19
N ASP A 223 15.66 -18.31 -21.36
CA ASP A 223 15.27 -18.46 -19.95
C ASP A 223 16.01 -17.41 -19.12
N VAL A 224 15.24 -16.56 -18.43
CA VAL A 224 15.74 -15.47 -17.60
C VAL A 224 15.47 -15.80 -16.14
N GLU A 225 16.45 -15.62 -15.27
CA GLU A 225 16.27 -15.79 -13.83
C GLU A 225 15.30 -14.73 -13.28
N TRP A 226 14.38 -15.17 -12.42
CA TRP A 226 13.29 -14.36 -11.91
C TRP A 226 13.60 -13.84 -10.51
N ASP A 227 13.57 -12.52 -10.36
CA ASP A 227 13.63 -11.84 -9.07
C ASP A 227 12.24 -11.37 -8.60
N ASP A 228 11.88 -11.65 -7.35
CA ASP A 228 10.56 -11.29 -6.78
C ASP A 228 10.37 -9.79 -6.55
N SER A 229 11.46 -9.02 -6.53
CA SER A 229 11.41 -7.56 -6.42
C SER A 229 11.05 -6.89 -7.75
N PHE A 230 11.09 -7.63 -8.87
CA PHE A 230 10.67 -7.13 -10.18
C PHE A 230 9.23 -6.60 -10.17
N ARG A 231 9.04 -5.41 -10.72
CA ARG A 231 7.74 -4.76 -10.90
C ARG A 231 7.61 -4.27 -12.33
N LEU A 232 6.46 -4.55 -12.94
CA LEU A 232 6.13 -4.13 -14.30
C LEU A 232 4.92 -3.22 -14.28
N TYR A 233 4.99 -2.13 -15.02
CA TYR A 233 3.92 -1.15 -15.18
C TYR A 233 3.67 -0.91 -16.68
N LEU A 234 2.41 -0.79 -17.07
CA LEU A 234 2.02 -0.42 -18.43
C LEU A 234 1.15 0.84 -18.37
N THR A 235 1.33 1.76 -19.30
CA THR A 235 0.54 3.00 -19.36
C THR A 235 0.13 3.29 -20.79
N SER A 236 -1.14 3.66 -20.99
CA SER A 236 -1.68 4.03 -22.29
C SER A 236 -2.12 5.49 -22.29
N LYS A 237 -1.86 6.19 -23.40
CA LYS A 237 -2.34 7.57 -23.63
C LYS A 237 -3.72 7.60 -24.30
N LEU A 238 -4.23 6.45 -24.72
CA LEU A 238 -5.55 6.33 -25.33
C LEU A 238 -6.61 6.54 -24.25
N ALA A 239 -7.57 7.42 -24.50
CA ALA A 239 -8.63 7.69 -23.53
C ALA A 239 -9.63 6.53 -23.40
N ASN A 240 -9.84 5.77 -24.48
CA ASN A 240 -10.77 4.64 -24.49
C ASN A 240 -10.26 3.50 -25.39
N PRO A 241 -9.21 2.77 -24.96
CA PRO A 241 -8.68 1.63 -25.69
C PRO A 241 -9.59 0.40 -25.59
N HIS A 242 -9.68 -0.37 -26.68
CA HIS A 242 -10.44 -1.61 -26.79
C HIS A 242 -9.52 -2.81 -26.57
N TYR A 243 -9.34 -3.19 -25.31
CA TYR A 243 -8.60 -4.41 -24.97
C TYR A 243 -9.48 -5.66 -25.08
N GLY A 244 -8.90 -6.73 -25.64
CA GLY A 244 -9.57 -8.03 -25.74
C GLY A 244 -9.65 -8.75 -24.38
N PRO A 245 -10.51 -9.78 -24.26
CA PRO A 245 -10.66 -10.57 -23.02
C PRO A 245 -9.34 -11.19 -22.53
N GLU A 246 -8.46 -11.53 -23.47
CA GLU A 246 -7.12 -12.04 -23.18
C GLU A 246 -6.28 -11.05 -22.36
N THR A 247 -6.25 -9.77 -22.76
CA THR A 247 -5.57 -8.71 -22.01
C THR A 247 -6.19 -8.53 -20.62
N PHE A 248 -7.52 -8.52 -20.52
CA PHE A 248 -8.23 -8.46 -19.23
C PHE A 248 -7.94 -9.65 -18.32
N GLY A 249 -7.52 -10.79 -18.87
CA GLY A 249 -7.04 -11.94 -18.09
C GLY A 249 -5.64 -11.71 -17.51
N LYS A 250 -4.73 -11.20 -18.33
CA LYS A 250 -3.28 -11.08 -18.03
C LYS A 250 -2.91 -9.86 -17.17
N VAL A 251 -3.56 -8.72 -17.39
CA VAL A 251 -3.23 -7.45 -16.70
C VAL A 251 -4.41 -6.88 -15.92
N MET A 252 -4.10 -6.06 -14.91
CA MET A 252 -5.07 -5.25 -14.21
C MET A 252 -5.25 -3.93 -14.95
N ILE A 253 -6.32 -3.78 -15.72
CA ILE A 253 -6.63 -2.51 -16.38
C ILE A 253 -7.17 -1.53 -15.33
N ILE A 254 -6.58 -0.35 -15.25
CA ILE A 254 -6.94 0.70 -14.28
C ILE A 254 -7.30 1.96 -15.04
N ASN A 255 -8.51 2.47 -14.82
CA ASN A 255 -8.96 3.72 -15.41
C ASN A 255 -8.48 4.92 -14.57
N TYR A 256 -7.53 5.69 -15.13
CA TYR A 256 -7.03 6.95 -14.57
C TYR A 256 -7.68 8.18 -15.20
N SER A 257 -8.75 8.01 -15.98
CA SER A 257 -9.48 9.14 -16.55
C SER A 257 -10.02 10.04 -15.44
N VAL A 258 -9.63 11.31 -15.50
CA VAL A 258 -10.07 12.34 -14.55
C VAL A 258 -11.61 12.49 -14.62
N THR A 259 -12.25 12.45 -13.45
CA THR A 259 -13.67 12.79 -13.30
C THR A 259 -13.83 14.28 -13.03
N LEU A 260 -15.00 14.85 -13.33
CA LEU A 260 -15.26 16.27 -13.09
C LEU A 260 -15.11 16.64 -11.61
N GLN A 261 -15.62 15.78 -10.72
CA GLN A 261 -15.47 15.94 -9.27
C GLN A 261 -14.00 15.85 -8.83
N GLY A 262 -13.24 14.87 -9.34
CA GLY A 262 -11.81 14.75 -9.02
C GLY A 262 -11.00 15.97 -9.49
N LEU A 263 -11.36 16.55 -10.64
CA LEU A 263 -10.75 17.80 -11.10
C LEU A 263 -11.11 19.00 -10.23
N GLU A 264 -12.37 19.09 -9.78
CA GLU A 264 -12.83 20.13 -8.87
C GLU A 264 -12.07 20.07 -7.54
N ASP A 265 -11.92 18.89 -6.94
CA ASP A 265 -11.17 18.70 -5.70
C ASP A 265 -9.68 19.05 -5.87
N GLN A 266 -9.08 18.69 -7.00
CA GLN A 266 -7.69 19.04 -7.31
C GLN A 266 -7.50 20.55 -7.45
N LEU A 267 -8.38 21.23 -8.20
CA LEU A 267 -8.32 22.67 -8.38
C LEU A 267 -8.64 23.43 -7.09
N LEU A 268 -9.56 22.92 -6.28
CA LEU A 268 -9.86 23.48 -4.96
C LEU A 268 -8.63 23.43 -4.07
N ASN A 269 -7.94 22.30 -4.00
CA ASN A 269 -6.71 22.15 -3.22
C ASN A 269 -5.60 23.11 -3.68
N GLU A 270 -5.38 23.24 -4.99
CA GLU A 270 -4.40 24.20 -5.51
C GLU A 270 -4.82 25.66 -5.26
N THR A 271 -6.11 25.97 -5.35
CA THR A 271 -6.62 27.32 -5.05
C THR A 271 -6.45 27.66 -3.58
N VAL A 272 -6.74 26.72 -2.67
CA VAL A 272 -6.56 26.91 -1.21
C VAL A 272 -5.09 27.15 -0.88
N LYS A 273 -4.15 26.43 -1.51
CA LYS A 273 -2.71 26.66 -1.31
C LYS A 273 -2.28 28.07 -1.69
N VAL A 274 -2.88 28.66 -2.72
CA VAL A 274 -2.54 30.02 -3.19
C VAL A 274 -3.26 31.09 -2.37
N GLU A 275 -4.56 30.95 -2.16
CA GLU A 275 -5.42 31.96 -1.52
C GLU A 275 -5.33 31.93 0.02
N ARG A 276 -5.04 30.77 0.60
CA ARG A 276 -5.01 30.50 2.06
C ARG A 276 -3.83 29.61 2.43
N ALA A 277 -2.62 30.07 2.11
CA ALA A 277 -1.38 29.37 2.43
C ALA A 277 -1.23 29.06 3.93
N ASP A 278 -1.77 29.92 4.80
CA ASP A 278 -1.81 29.74 6.26
C ASP A 278 -2.59 28.49 6.68
N LEU A 279 -3.75 28.23 6.07
CA LEU A 279 -4.54 27.03 6.35
C LEU A 279 -3.90 25.77 5.75
N ALA A 280 -3.27 25.88 4.58
CA ALA A 280 -2.55 24.78 3.95
C ALA A 280 -1.34 24.35 4.79
N GLU A 281 -0.58 25.30 5.34
CA GLU A 281 0.54 25.02 6.24
C GLU A 281 0.08 24.38 7.56
N GLN A 282 -1.04 24.87 8.14
CA GLN A 282 -1.62 24.26 9.34
C GLN A 282 -2.09 22.83 9.09
N GLN A 283 -2.72 22.57 7.94
CA GLN A 283 -3.14 21.21 7.56
C GLN A 283 -1.92 20.30 7.39
N ALA A 284 -0.86 20.75 6.71
CA ALA A 284 0.36 19.98 6.55
C ALA A 284 1.01 19.64 7.91
N ALA A 285 1.07 20.60 8.83
CA ALA A 285 1.65 20.41 10.16
C ALA A 285 0.83 19.51 11.10
N LEU A 286 -0.46 19.28 10.82
CA LEU A 286 -1.32 18.38 11.59
C LEU A 286 -1.28 16.93 11.09
N VAL A 287 -0.86 16.74 9.83
CA VAL A 287 -0.77 15.42 9.17
C VAL A 287 0.62 14.80 9.34
N GLU A 288 1.64 15.60 9.64
CA GLU A 288 3.01 15.17 9.98
C GLU A 288 3.16 14.76 11.46
#